data_AF-F8EYH6-F1
#
_entry.id   AF-F8EYH6-F1
#
_cell.length_a   1.000
_cell.length_b   1.000
_cell.length_c   1.000
_cell.angle_alpha   90.00
_cell.angle_beta   90.00
_cell.angle_gamma   90.00
#
_symmetry.space_group_name_H-M   'P 1'
#
loop_
_entity.id
_entity.type
_entity.pdbx_description
1 polymer ?
#
loop_
_entity_poly.entity_id
_entity_poly.type
_entity_poly.pdbx_seq_one_letter_code
_entity_poly.pdbx_strand_id
1 'polypeptide(L)'
;MKLHQSLSLSVLLYEVVRVIALLIIVSSVQTESLLSPVFIAFLLAPQVLFVFMALFIWMDEQKYHMYLPLYIAGKVITLWAGLLWVVVSFQSILKSWVMYTGNPTETLMLAFTVLIPLEIVTIIGMSLKLKKSAEDK
;
A
#
# COMPACT_ATOMS: atom_id res chain seq x y z
N MET A 1 23.24 5.67 12.40
CA MET A 1 22.95 4.36 11.76
C MET A 1 21.72 3.62 12.31
N LYS A 2 21.45 3.54 13.63
CA LYS A 2 20.33 2.73 14.17
C LYS A 2 18.90 3.17 13.76
N LEU A 3 18.66 4.47 13.55
CA LEU A 3 17.32 4.99 13.20
C LEU A 3 16.88 4.60 11.77
N HIS A 4 17.82 4.54 10.83
CA HIS A 4 17.56 4.24 9.42
C HIS A 4 17.10 2.81 9.19
N GLN A 5 17.67 1.87 9.96
CA GLN A 5 17.40 0.44 9.90
C GLN A 5 16.06 0.08 10.57
N SER A 6 15.70 0.79 11.64
CA SER A 6 14.39 0.63 12.29
C SER A 6 13.26 1.10 11.37
N LEU A 7 13.45 2.19 10.62
CA LEU A 7 12.42 2.72 9.73
C LEU A 7 12.23 1.85 8.48
N SER A 8 13.31 1.29 7.92
CA SER A 8 13.20 0.32 6.81
C SER A 8 12.53 -0.98 7.23
N LEU A 9 12.77 -1.45 8.46
CA LEU A 9 12.08 -2.63 9.00
C LEU A 9 10.58 -2.37 9.19
N SER A 10 10.18 -1.23 9.74
CA SER A 10 8.76 -0.88 9.88
C SER A 10 8.05 -0.79 8.53
N VAL A 11 8.72 -0.23 7.51
CA VAL A 11 8.18 -0.18 6.14
C VAL A 11 8.05 -1.59 5.56
N LEU A 12 9.04 -2.45 5.72
CA LEU A 12 8.97 -3.84 5.28
C LEU A 12 7.79 -4.59 5.91
N LEU A 13 7.63 -4.48 7.24
CA LEU A 13 6.52 -5.11 7.94
C LEU A 13 5.17 -4.57 7.45
N TYR A 14 5.06 -3.27 7.24
CA TYR A 14 3.87 -2.66 6.67
C TYR A 14 3.54 -3.22 5.29
N GLU A 15 4.51 -3.30 4.37
CA GLU A 15 4.26 -3.84 3.03
C GLU A 15 3.82 -5.31 3.07
N VAL A 16 4.45 -6.13 3.92
CA VAL A 16 4.09 -7.54 4.08
C VAL A 16 2.66 -7.68 4.62
N VAL A 17 2.33 -6.98 5.70
CA VAL A 17 0.99 -6.99 6.29
C VAL A 17 -0.05 -6.48 5.30
N ARG A 18 0.27 -5.41 4.56
CA ARG A 18 -0.60 -4.86 3.52
C ARG A 18 -0.91 -5.88 2.44
N VAL A 19 0.11 -6.56 1.90
CA VAL A 19 -0.10 -7.57 0.85
C VAL A 19 -0.91 -8.75 1.36
N ILE A 20 -0.64 -9.22 2.59
CA ILE A 20 -1.44 -10.29 3.21
C ILE A 20 -2.91 -9.86 3.36
N ALA A 21 -3.15 -8.65 3.86
CA ALA A 21 -4.51 -8.11 3.99
C ALA A 21 -5.22 -8.04 2.63
N LEU A 22 -4.53 -7.51 1.60
CA LEU A 22 -5.07 -7.44 0.25
C LEU A 22 -5.36 -8.83 -0.33
N LEU A 23 -4.51 -9.83 -0.10
CA LEU A 23 -4.74 -11.21 -0.54
C LEU A 23 -5.98 -11.83 0.12
N ILE A 24 -6.13 -11.67 1.44
CA ILE A 24 -7.30 -12.17 2.18
C ILE A 24 -8.58 -11.53 1.63
N ILE A 25 -8.57 -10.21 1.46
CA ILE A 25 -9.72 -9.45 0.97
C ILE A 25 -10.08 -9.85 -0.47
N VAL A 26 -9.09 -9.94 -1.35
CA VAL A 26 -9.28 -10.35 -2.75
C VAL A 26 -9.83 -11.77 -2.83
N SER A 27 -9.31 -12.71 -2.04
CA SER A 27 -9.80 -14.09 -2.02
C SER A 27 -11.27 -14.17 -1.58
N SER A 28 -11.70 -13.25 -0.70
CA SER A 28 -13.09 -13.13 -0.24
C SER A 28 -14.02 -12.47 -1.26
N VAL A 29 -13.48 -11.71 -2.22
CA VAL A 29 -14.25 -11.08 -3.32
C VAL A 29 -14.36 -12.02 -4.52
N GLN A 30 -13.35 -12.87 -4.74
CA GLN A 30 -13.33 -13.83 -5.84
C GLN A 30 -14.48 -14.86 -5.77
N THR A 31 -15.03 -15.07 -4.57
CA THR A 31 -16.21 -15.92 -4.36
C THR A 31 -17.53 -15.28 -4.79
N GLU A 32 -17.58 -13.95 -4.95
CA GLU A 32 -18.82 -13.22 -5.28
C GLU A 32 -18.79 -12.47 -6.62
N SER A 33 -17.60 -12.31 -7.22
CA SER A 33 -17.37 -11.41 -8.34
C SER A 33 -16.89 -12.15 -9.58
N LEU A 34 -17.42 -11.78 -10.75
CA LEU A 34 -16.97 -12.20 -12.09
C LEU A 34 -15.62 -11.58 -12.51
N LEU A 35 -14.84 -10.99 -11.59
CA LEU A 35 -13.51 -10.49 -11.90
C LEU A 35 -12.58 -11.65 -12.22
N SER A 36 -12.01 -11.63 -13.43
CA SER A 36 -11.14 -12.71 -13.86
C SER A 36 -9.92 -12.82 -12.94
N PRO A 37 -9.45 -14.03 -12.62
CA PRO A 37 -8.23 -14.23 -11.83
C PRO A 37 -7.01 -13.48 -12.39
N VAL A 38 -6.98 -13.25 -13.70
CA VAL A 38 -5.93 -12.50 -14.39
C VAL A 38 -5.96 -11.02 -14.02
N PHE A 39 -7.15 -10.42 -13.94
CA PHE A 39 -7.31 -9.01 -13.54
C PHE A 39 -6.90 -8.80 -12.08
N ILE A 40 -7.25 -9.76 -11.22
CA ILE A 40 -6.82 -9.78 -9.81
C ILE A 40 -5.29 -9.86 -9.70
N ALA A 41 -4.66 -10.76 -10.45
CA ALA A 41 -3.21 -10.89 -10.47
C ALA A 41 -2.53 -9.60 -10.96
N PHE A 42 -3.10 -8.92 -11.96
CA PHE A 42 -2.62 -7.63 -12.46
C PHE A 42 -2.68 -6.51 -11.41
N LEU A 43 -3.71 -6.51 -10.54
CA LEU A 43 -3.82 -5.55 -9.45
C LEU A 43 -2.87 -5.85 -8.28
N LEU A 44 -2.61 -7.12 -8.00
CA LEU A 44 -1.78 -7.57 -6.88
C LEU A 44 -0.28 -7.57 -7.21
N ALA A 45 0.12 -7.87 -8.44
CA ALA A 45 1.53 -7.98 -8.81
C ALA A 45 2.34 -6.69 -8.52
N PRO A 46 1.83 -5.47 -8.80
CA PRO A 46 2.50 -4.23 -8.40
C PRO A 46 2.63 -4.08 -6.87
N GLN A 47 1.72 -4.65 -6.09
CA GLN A 47 1.75 -4.59 -4.62
C GLN A 47 2.89 -5.42 -4.05
N VAL A 48 3.11 -6.61 -4.62
CA VAL A 48 4.21 -7.50 -4.23
C VAL A 48 5.57 -6.85 -4.57
N LEU A 49 5.64 -6.07 -5.64
CA LEU A 49 6.86 -5.34 -6.00
C LEU A 49 7.28 -4.34 -4.91
N PHE A 50 6.34 -3.67 -4.23
CA PHE A 50 6.66 -2.79 -3.10
C PHE A 50 7.28 -3.53 -1.91
N VAL A 51 6.86 -4.77 -1.64
CA VAL A 51 7.48 -5.64 -0.62
C VAL A 51 8.93 -5.92 -0.96
N PHE A 52 9.21 -6.28 -2.22
CA PHE A 52 10.58 -6.54 -2.66
C PHE A 52 11.46 -5.29 -2.62
N MET A 53 10.92 -4.12 -3.01
CA MET A 53 11.65 -2.86 -2.90
C MET A 53 11.97 -2.51 -1.44
N ALA A 54 11.02 -2.68 -0.52
CA ALA A 54 11.24 -2.48 0.91
C ALA A 54 12.29 -3.46 1.47
N LEU A 55 12.27 -4.72 1.02
CA LEU A 55 13.21 -5.75 1.42
C LEU A 55 14.64 -5.43 0.96
N PHE A 56 14.81 -4.99 -0.29
CA PHE A 56 16.12 -4.59 -0.79
C PHE A 56 16.67 -3.35 -0.07
N ILE A 57 15.82 -2.35 0.19
CA ILE A 57 16.21 -1.17 0.99
C ILE A 57 16.60 -1.57 2.42
N TRP A 58 15.96 -2.58 3.00
CA TRP A 58 16.30 -3.08 4.33
C TRP A 58 17.61 -3.89 4.34
N MET A 59 17.87 -4.71 3.31
CA MET A 59 19.08 -5.52 3.19
C MET A 59 20.35 -4.67 3.03
N ASP A 60 20.34 -3.71 2.11
CA ASP A 60 21.50 -2.86 1.82
C ASP A 60 21.07 -1.47 1.37
N GLU A 61 20.88 -0.59 2.35
CA GLU A 61 20.36 0.73 2.11
C GLU A 61 21.25 1.57 1.19
N GLN A 62 22.59 1.42 1.27
CA GLN A 62 23.52 2.22 0.46
C GLN A 62 23.44 1.84 -1.02
N LYS A 63 23.34 0.55 -1.31
CA LYS A 63 23.25 0.05 -2.69
C LYS A 63 21.87 0.32 -3.32
N TYR A 64 20.80 0.18 -2.54
CA TYR A 64 19.43 0.27 -3.04
C TYR A 64 18.77 1.65 -2.86
N HIS A 65 19.51 2.67 -2.39
CA HIS A 65 19.00 4.04 -2.25
C HIS A 65 18.42 4.61 -3.56
N MET A 66 18.95 4.22 -4.72
CA MET A 66 18.45 4.68 -6.02
C MET A 66 16.99 4.25 -6.29
N TYR A 67 16.49 3.21 -5.60
CA TYR A 67 15.10 2.75 -5.74
C TYR A 67 14.12 3.52 -4.84
N LEU A 68 14.61 4.35 -3.91
CA LEU A 68 13.79 5.05 -2.93
C LEU A 68 12.86 6.11 -3.56
N PRO A 69 13.30 6.92 -4.56
CA PRO A 69 12.39 7.81 -5.30
C PRO A 69 11.31 7.05 -6.08
N LEU A 70 11.67 5.91 -6.70
CA LEU A 70 10.72 5.08 -7.45
C LEU A 70 9.68 4.46 -6.52
N TYR A 71 10.10 4.03 -5.33
CA TYR A 71 9.21 3.53 -4.28
C TYR A 71 8.20 4.61 -3.87
N ILE A 72 8.68 5.84 -3.58
CA ILE A 72 7.80 6.96 -3.20
C ILE A 72 6.83 7.31 -4.33
N ALA A 73 7.31 7.38 -5.58
CA ALA A 73 6.46 7.67 -6.74
C ALA A 73 5.35 6.63 -6.90
N GLY A 74 5.69 5.35 -6.77
CA GLY A 74 4.71 4.27 -6.81
C GLY A 74 3.67 4.38 -5.69
N LYS A 75 4.08 4.76 -4.48
CA LYS A 75 3.19 4.99 -3.34
C LYS A 75 2.25 6.19 -3.52
N VAL A 76 2.75 7.25 -4.15
CA VAL A 76 1.91 8.41 -4.50
C VAL A 76 0.84 8.01 -5.52
N ILE A 77 1.18 7.17 -6.50
CA ILE A 77 0.20 6.66 -7.47
C ILE A 77 -0.85 5.77 -6.78
N THR A 78 -0.45 4.87 -5.89
CA THR A 78 -1.40 4.03 -5.14
C THR A 78 -2.30 4.87 -4.23
N LEU A 79 -1.78 5.93 -3.63
CA LEU A 79 -2.55 6.89 -2.84
C LEU A 79 -3.61 7.60 -3.69
N TRP A 80 -3.21 8.14 -4.85
CA TRP A 80 -4.15 8.81 -5.77
C TRP A 80 -5.23 7.86 -6.28
N ALA A 81 -4.85 6.63 -6.66
CA ALA A 81 -5.80 5.60 -7.07
C ALA A 81 -6.78 5.26 -5.95
N GLY A 82 -6.29 5.12 -4.71
CA GLY A 82 -7.13 4.88 -3.53
C GLY A 82 -8.09 6.04 -3.24
N LEU A 83 -7.61 7.28 -3.30
CA LEU A 83 -8.45 8.47 -3.10
C LEU A 83 -9.54 8.58 -4.17
N LEU A 84 -9.19 8.39 -5.44
CA LEU A 84 -10.16 8.42 -6.54
C LEU A 84 -11.23 7.35 -6.34
N TRP A 85 -10.82 6.14 -5.95
CA TRP A 85 -11.73 5.04 -5.65
C TRP A 85 -12.71 5.39 -4.52
N VAL A 86 -12.22 5.96 -3.42
CA VAL A 86 -13.04 6.41 -2.28
C VAL A 86 -14.03 7.49 -2.71
N VAL A 87 -13.60 8.48 -3.50
CA VAL A 87 -14.46 9.57 -3.96
C VAL A 87 -15.60 9.05 -4.85
N VAL A 88 -15.29 8.22 -5.83
CA VAL A 88 -16.30 7.64 -6.74
C VAL A 88 -17.28 6.75 -5.98
N SER A 89 -16.82 6.15 -4.88
CA SER A 89 -17.55 5.14 -4.15
C SER A 89 -18.19 5.62 -2.84
N PHE A 90 -18.11 6.90 -2.55
CA PHE A 90 -18.42 7.48 -1.25
C PHE A 90 -19.82 7.11 -0.74
N GLN A 91 -20.82 7.11 -1.63
CA GLN A 91 -22.20 6.75 -1.26
C GLN A 91 -22.35 5.28 -0.84
N SER A 92 -21.67 4.35 -1.53
CA SER A 92 -21.68 2.93 -1.16
C SER A 92 -20.97 2.69 0.17
N ILE A 93 -19.86 3.39 0.41
CA ILE A 93 -19.10 3.30 1.67
C ILE A 93 -19.96 3.78 2.84
N LEU A 94 -20.63 4.94 2.71
CA LEU A 94 -21.53 5.46 3.74
C LEU A 94 -22.69 4.52 4.02
N LYS A 95 -23.30 3.95 2.98
CA LYS A 95 -24.41 3.01 3.13
C LYS A 95 -23.98 1.75 3.90
N SER A 96 -22.84 1.18 3.53
CA SER A 96 -22.28 -0.02 4.19
C SER A 96 -21.97 0.22 5.65
N TRP A 97 -21.44 1.40 5.97
CA TRP A 97 -21.06 1.77 7.33
C TRP A 97 -22.27 2.04 8.23
N VAL A 98 -23.31 2.69 7.70
CA VAL A 98 -24.52 3.04 8.46
C VAL A 98 -25.48 1.84 8.59
N MET A 99 -25.62 1.02 7.56
CA MET A 99 -26.60 -0.07 7.55
C MET A 99 -26.04 -1.41 8.05
N TYR A 100 -24.73 -1.52 8.31
CA TYR A 100 -24.04 -2.78 8.64
C TYR A 100 -24.29 -3.92 7.64
N THR A 101 -24.72 -3.57 6.42
CA THR A 101 -24.90 -4.51 5.30
C THR A 101 -23.69 -4.32 4.39
N GLY A 102 -22.61 -5.05 4.65
CA GLY A 102 -21.40 -4.97 3.84
C GLY A 102 -21.27 -6.19 2.94
N ASN A 103 -21.39 -6.02 1.63
CA ASN A 103 -20.95 -7.05 0.69
C ASN A 103 -19.39 -7.12 0.69
N PRO A 104 -18.74 -8.22 0.25
CA PRO A 104 -17.29 -8.33 0.20
C PRO A 104 -16.62 -7.19 -0.57
N THR A 105 -17.25 -6.70 -1.64
CA THR A 105 -16.78 -5.52 -2.40
C THR A 105 -16.75 -4.26 -1.53
N GLU A 106 -17.77 -4.03 -0.71
CA GLU A 106 -17.86 -2.87 0.18
C GLU A 106 -16.88 -2.99 1.35
N THR A 107 -16.62 -4.21 1.82
CA THR A 107 -15.59 -4.52 2.80
C THR A 107 -14.18 -4.24 2.24
N LEU A 108 -13.94 -4.59 0.97
CA LEU A 108 -12.70 -4.25 0.25
C LEU A 108 -12.51 -2.73 0.15
N MET A 109 -13.60 -2.00 -0.11
CA MET A 109 -13.57 -0.53 -0.17
C MET A 109 -13.22 0.09 1.18
N LEU A 110 -13.84 -0.37 2.27
CA LEU A 110 -13.52 0.08 3.62
C LEU A 110 -12.05 -0.21 3.99
N ALA A 111 -11.57 -1.42 3.68
CA ALA A 111 -10.18 -1.78 3.94
C ALA A 111 -9.18 -0.90 3.17
N PHE A 112 -9.44 -0.61 1.89
CA PHE A 112 -8.63 0.35 1.12
C PHE A 112 -8.65 1.75 1.72
N THR A 113 -9.79 2.18 2.29
CA THR A 113 -9.92 3.48 2.95
C THR A 113 -9.00 3.58 4.18
N VAL A 114 -8.89 2.48 4.95
CA VAL A 114 -7.98 2.39 6.11
C VAL A 114 -6.51 2.38 5.71
N LEU A 115 -6.18 1.91 4.51
CA LEU A 115 -4.80 1.92 4.00
C LEU A 115 -4.32 3.33 3.62
N ILE A 116 -5.23 4.27 3.28
CA ILE A 116 -4.85 5.62 2.83
C ILE A 116 -3.99 6.39 3.86
N PRO A 117 -4.38 6.50 5.16
CA PRO A 117 -3.51 7.12 6.17
C PRO A 117 -2.13 6.46 6.30
N LEU A 118 -2.07 5.13 6.17
CA LEU A 118 -0.81 4.38 6.27
C LEU A 118 0.11 4.65 5.05
N GLU A 119 -0.47 4.78 3.86
CA GLU A 119 0.26 5.21 2.65
C GLU A 119 0.84 6.63 2.83
N ILE A 120 0.08 7.55 3.44
CA ILE A 120 0.57 8.92 3.72
C ILE A 120 1.77 8.88 4.68
N VAL A 121 1.66 8.13 5.78
CA VAL A 121 2.74 8.00 6.77
C VAL A 121 4.00 7.41 6.14
N THR A 122 3.86 6.38 5.30
CA THR A 122 5.00 5.76 4.63
C THR A 122 5.64 6.67 3.58
N ILE A 123 4.85 7.42 2.80
CA ILE A 123 5.36 8.42 1.85
C ILE A 123 6.16 9.50 2.58
N ILE A 124 5.61 10.06 3.67
CA ILE A 124 6.29 11.11 4.44
C ILE A 124 7.57 10.55 5.06
N GLY A 125 7.51 9.39 5.71
CA GLY A 125 8.67 8.76 6.36
C GLY A 125 9.82 8.48 5.38
N MET A 126 9.50 7.95 4.19
CA MET A 126 10.50 7.68 3.16
C MET A 126 11.01 8.97 2.49
N SER A 127 10.17 9.99 2.34
CA SER A 127 10.58 11.30 1.79
C SER A 127 11.55 12.03 2.73
N LEU A 128 11.30 11.99 4.04
CA LEU A 128 12.22 12.53 5.05
C LEU A 128 13.55 11.77 5.03
N LYS A 129 13.50 10.44 4.86
CA LYS A 129 14.68 9.59 4.72
C LYS A 129 15.49 9.93 3.46
N LEU A 130 14.82 10.16 2.33
CA LEU A 130 15.44 10.62 1.08
C LEU A 130 16.13 11.98 1.26
N LYS A 131 15.44 12.94 1.89
CA LYS A 131 15.98 14.30 2.12
C LYS A 131 17.23 14.25 2.99
N LYS A 132 17.17 13.52 4.11
CA LYS A 132 18.31 13.40 5.02
C LYS A 132 19.54 12.75 4.35
N SER A 133 19.33 11.72 3.54
CA SER A 133 20.44 11.08 2.80
C SER A 133 21.04 11.98 1.72
N ALA A 134 20.34 13.02 1.25
CA ALA A 134 20.88 14.00 0.32
C ALA A 134 21.66 15.11 1.03
N GLU A 135 21.33 15.42 2.30
CA GLU A 135 22.02 16.42 3.14
C GLU A 135 23.31 15.86 3.79
N ASP A 136 23.38 14.54 4.03
CA ASP A 136 24.55 13.86 4.61
C ASP A 136 25.67 13.55 3.57
N LYS A 137 25.58 14.06 2.33
CA LYS A 137 26.58 13.94 1.25
C LYS A 137 27.32 15.26 1.03
#